data_AF-A0AAN8ZYA3-F1
#
_entry.id   AF-A0AAN8ZYA3-F1
#
_cell.length_a   1.000
_cell.length_b   1.000
_cell.length_c   1.000
_cell.angle_alpha   90.00
_cell.angle_beta   90.00
_cell.angle_gamma   90.00
#
_symmetry.space_group_name_H-M   'P 1'
#
loop_
_entity.id
_entity.type
_entity.pdbx_description
1 polymer ?
#
loop_
_entity_poly.entity_id
_entity_poly.type
_entity_poly.pdbx_seq_one_letter_code
_entity_poly.pdbx_strand_id
1 'polypeptide(L)' 'KLKLSVDNMIEPKLHSPRRALMQLKEKTEAELSRMRSLSISCPVDESMEWVFSITHIHKPNGNFVSV' A
#
# COMPACT_ATOMS: atom_id res chain seq x y z
N LYS A 1 -14.34 6.99 -20.73
CA LYS A 1 -14.36 6.15 -19.50
C LYS A 1 -13.07 5.33 -19.51
N LEU A 2 -12.17 5.52 -18.53
CA LEU A 2 -10.91 4.78 -18.49
C LEU A 2 -11.23 3.32 -18.12
N LYS A 3 -10.73 2.36 -18.91
CA LYS A 3 -10.88 0.92 -18.65
C LYS A 3 -9.48 0.32 -18.56
N LEU A 4 -9.17 -0.23 -17.39
CA LEU A 4 -7.96 -1.02 -17.18
C LEU A 4 -8.30 -2.49 -17.44
N SER A 5 -7.40 -3.21 -18.11
CA SER A 5 -7.49 -4.65 -18.35
C SER A 5 -6.18 -5.29 -17.93
N VAL A 6 -6.26 -6.44 -17.27
CA VAL A 6 -5.10 -7.26 -16.95
C VAL A 6 -4.70 -8.03 -18.22
N ASP A 7 -3.40 -8.08 -18.50
CA ASP A 7 -2.87 -8.95 -19.54
C ASP A 7 -2.77 -10.37 -18.96
N ASN A 8 -3.55 -11.30 -19.52
CA ASN A 8 -3.63 -12.67 -19.05
C ASN A 8 -2.36 -13.48 -19.29
N MET A 9 -1.40 -12.95 -20.06
CA MET A 9 -0.10 -13.58 -20.30
C MET A 9 0.95 -13.20 -19.26
N ILE A 10 0.64 -12.28 -18.34
CA ILE A 10 1.58 -11.76 -17.35
C ILE A 10 1.13 -12.19 -15.96
N GLU A 11 1.95 -13.01 -15.29
CA GLU A 11 1.73 -13.36 -13.90
C GLU A 11 1.91 -12.13 -12.99
N PRO A 12 1.00 -11.88 -12.04
CA PRO A 12 1.15 -10.82 -11.05
C PRO A 12 2.44 -10.99 -10.25
N LYS A 13 3.23 -9.92 -10.15
CA LYS A 13 4.49 -9.96 -9.40
C LYS A 13 4.22 -10.02 -7.90
N LEU A 14 4.55 -11.15 -7.29
CA LEU A 14 4.54 -11.32 -5.85
C LEU A 14 5.73 -10.58 -5.22
N HIS A 15 5.44 -9.60 -4.37
CA HIS A 15 6.46 -8.89 -3.61
C HIS A 15 6.55 -9.49 -2.21
N SER A 16 7.77 -9.87 -1.80
CA SER A 16 8.00 -10.30 -0.42
C SER A 16 7.72 -9.13 0.54
N PRO A 17 7.15 -9.39 1.73
CA PRO A 17 6.97 -8.36 2.74
C PRO A 17 8.30 -7.68 3.07
N ARG A 18 8.35 -6.35 3.01
CA ARG A 18 9.52 -5.60 3.44
C ARG A 18 9.49 -5.35 4.94
N ARG A 19 10.67 -5.36 5.56
CA ARG A 19 10.83 -4.95 6.95
C ARG A 19 10.61 -3.45 7.04
N ALA A 20 9.60 -3.03 7.81
CA ALA A 20 9.37 -1.64 8.16
C ALA A 20 10.10 -1.29 9.46
N LEU A 21 10.54 -0.03 9.60
CA LEU A 21 11.08 0.46 10.87
C LEU A 21 9.94 0.55 11.89
N MET A 22 10.14 -0.03 13.07
CA MET A 22 9.12 -0.07 14.13
C MET A 22 8.64 1.33 14.52
N GLN A 23 9.54 2.33 14.49
CA GLN A 23 9.25 3.74 14.75
C GLN A 23 8.22 4.34 13.78
N LEU A 24 8.02 3.74 12.61
CA LEU A 24 7.07 4.20 11.59
C LEU A 24 5.72 3.50 11.68
N LYS A 25 5.54 2.53 12.60
CA LYS A 25 4.29 1.78 12.75
C LYS A 25 3.09 2.71 12.99
N GLU A 26 3.17 3.56 14.01
CA GLU A 26 2.09 4.49 14.36
C GLU A 26 1.75 5.46 13.22
N LYS A 27 2.79 5.97 12.53
CA LYS A 27 2.60 6.85 11.36
C LYS A 27 1.93 6.12 10.20
N THR A 28 2.28 4.85 9.99
CA THR A 28 1.66 4.00 8.96
C THR A 28 0.20 3.74 9.27
N GLU A 29 -0.12 3.39 10.50
CA GLU A 29 -1.49 3.13 10.95
C GLU A 29 -2.36 4.39 10.86
N ALA A 30 -1.80 5.55 11.21
CA ALA A 30 -2.49 6.84 11.05
C ALA A 30 -2.79 7.15 9.58
N GLU A 31 -1.83 6.94 8.68
CA GLU A 31 -2.02 7.20 7.25
C GLU A 31 -3.03 6.22 6.63
N LEU A 32 -2.94 4.93 6.96
CA LEU A 32 -3.92 3.94 6.52
C LEU A 32 -5.33 4.28 7.02
N SER A 33 -5.46 4.76 8.25
CA SER A 33 -6.75 5.20 8.81
C SER A 33 -7.30 6.43 8.07
N ARG A 34 -6.42 7.40 7.75
CA ARG A 34 -6.78 8.57 6.93
C ARG A 34 -7.25 8.14 5.55
N MET A 35 -6.55 7.23 4.87
CA MET A 35 -6.94 6.70 3.56
C MET A 35 -8.31 6.00 3.59
N ARG A 36 -8.60 5.22 4.64
CA ARG A 36 -9.91 4.59 4.84
C ARG A 36 -11.02 5.63 5.02
N SER A 37 -10.78 6.67 5.82
CA SER A 37 -11.75 7.76 6.01
C SER A 37 -12.08 8.53 4.72
N LEU A 38 -11.14 8.55 3.78
CA LEU A 38 -11.29 9.16 2.45
C LEU A 38 -11.81 8.18 1.39
N SER A 39 -12.16 6.95 1.78
CA SER A 39 -12.59 5.88 0.88
C SER A 39 -11.58 5.57 -0.25
N ILE A 40 -10.29 5.83 0.01
CA ILE A 40 -9.18 5.51 -0.92
C ILE A 40 -8.80 4.04 -0.80
N SER A 41 -8.90 3.46 0.40
CA SER A 41 -8.61 2.06 0.68
C SER A 41 -9.65 1.43 1.60
N CYS A 42 -9.80 0.11 1.50
CA CYS A 42 -10.63 -0.70 2.38
C CYS A 42 -9.83 -1.87 2.95
N PRO A 43 -10.22 -2.40 4.13
CA PRO A 43 -9.74 -3.70 4.58
C PRO A 43 -10.11 -4.79 3.57
N VAL A 44 -9.26 -5.81 3.49
CA VAL A 44 -9.55 -7.02 2.73
C VAL A 44 -9.70 -8.15 3.74
N ASP A 45 -10.87 -8.76 3.77
CA ASP A 45 -11.24 -9.75 4.79
C ASP A 45 -10.80 -11.18 4.43
N GLU A 46 -10.51 -11.42 3.15
CA GLU A 46 -10.05 -12.71 2.63
C GLU A 46 -8.56 -12.69 2.32
N SER A 47 -7.89 -13.84 2.46
CA SER A 47 -6.50 -13.96 2.04
C SER A 47 -6.42 -13.83 0.52
N MET A 48 -5.92 -12.69 0.05
CA MET A 48 -5.61 -12.50 -1.37
C MET A 48 -4.28 -13.17 -1.69
N GLU A 49 -4.20 -13.81 -2.85
CA GLU A 49 -2.95 -14.37 -3.37
C GLU A 49 -1.91 -13.28 -3.65
N TRP A 50 -2.34 -12.02 -3.83
CA TRP A 50 -1.46 -10.92 -4.22
C TRP A 50 -1.32 -9.91 -3.10
N VAL A 51 -0.08 -9.68 -2.67
CA VAL A 51 0.27 -8.65 -1.70
C VAL A 51 1.31 -7.74 -2.31
N PHE A 52 1.07 -6.43 -2.21
CA PHE A 52 2.06 -5.42 -2.55
C PHE A 52 2.72 -4.91 -1.26
N SER A 53 4.06 -4.85 -1.26
CA SER A 53 4.79 -4.25 -0.14
C SER A 53 4.65 -2.74 -0.18
N ILE A 54 4.21 -2.14 0.93
CA ILE A 54 4.21 -0.68 1.12
C ILE A 54 5.51 -0.27 1.82
N THR A 55 6.11 0.84 1.40
CA THR A 55 7.32 1.41 2.00
C THR A 55 7.13 2.90 2.29
N HIS A 56 7.94 3.46 3.17
CA HIS A 56 7.95 4.90 3.44
C HIS A 56 8.94 5.59 2.52
N ILE A 57 8.56 6.74 1.98
CA ILE A 57 9.50 7.67 1.35
C ILE A 57 9.51 8.99 2.13
N HIS A 58 10.72 9.54 2.32
CA HIS A 58 10.88 10.90 2.81
C HIS A 58 10.66 11.86 1.66
N LYS A 59 9.64 12.72 1.78
CA LYS A 59 9.48 13.82 0.84
C LYS A 59 10.50 14.92 1.16
N PRO A 60 10.94 15.70 0.15
CA PRO A 60 11.88 16.81 0.34
C PRO A 60 11.41 17.87 1.35
N ASN A 61 10.11 17.97 1.59
CA ASN A 61 9.50 18.89 2.55
C ASN A 61 9.46 18.36 4.00
N GLY A 62 10.15 17.25 4.29
CA GLY A 62 10.20 16.64 5.62
C GLY A 62 8.98 15.77 5.97
N ASN A 63 7.97 15.71 5.10
CA ASN A 63 6.79 14.84 5.31
C ASN A 63 7.07 13.40 4.88
N PHE A 64 6.40 12.46 5.52
CA PHE A 64 6.44 11.03 5.18
C PHE A 64 5.20 10.67 4.37
N VAL A 65 5.36 9.86 3.32
CA VAL A 65 4.23 9.20 2.65
C VAL A 65 4.53 7.72 2.52
N SER A 66 3.54 6.91 2.85
CA SER A 66 3.51 5.48 2.58
C SER A 66 3.18 5.28 1.10
N VAL A 67 4.05 4.60 0.36
CA VAL A 67 3.93 4.29 -1.08
C VAL A 67 4.02 2.80 -1.29
#